data_AF-A0A3D0ZV55-F1
#
_entry.id   AF-A0A3D0ZV55-F1
#
_cell.length_a   1.000
_cell.length_b   1.000
_cell.length_c   1.000
_cell.angle_alpha   90.00
_cell.angle_beta   90.00
_cell.angle_gamma   90.00
#
_symmetry.space_group_name_H-M   'P 1'
#
loop_
_entity.id
_entity.type
_entity.pdbx_description
1 polymer ?
#
loop_
_entity_poly.entity_id
_entity_poly.type
_entity_poly.pdbx_seq_one_letter_code
_entity_poly.pdbx_strand_id
1 'polypeptide(L)' 'MTGKDMTEFMKLAQPGILGLRPYQPGKPVEEVERELGIVDAVKLASNENPRGLPPRVIAALAEAQTDLMRYPDG' A
#
# COMPACT_ATOMS: atom_id res chain seq x y z
N MET A 1 -5.54 0.13 -27.76
CA MET A 1 -6.16 1.47 -27.72
C MET A 1 -5.64 2.27 -28.90
N THR A 2 -6.43 2.34 -29.96
CA THR A 2 -6.20 3.27 -31.08
C THR A 2 -6.34 4.71 -30.56
N GLY A 3 -5.41 5.59 -30.95
CA GLY A 3 -5.20 6.94 -30.40
C GLY A 3 -6.29 7.98 -30.70
N LYS A 4 -7.55 7.69 -30.39
CA LYS A 4 -8.68 8.62 -30.51
C LYS A 4 -9.61 8.50 -29.30
N ASP A 5 -9.14 8.99 -28.16
CA ASP A 5 -9.88 9.92 -27.29
C ASP A 5 -8.99 10.26 -26.09
N MET A 6 -8.15 11.27 -26.26
CA MET A 6 -7.45 11.87 -25.13
C MET A 6 -8.42 12.85 -24.48
N THR A 7 -8.93 12.50 -23.29
CA THR A 7 -9.86 13.37 -22.56
C THR A 7 -9.25 14.75 -22.35
N GLU A 8 -10.05 15.81 -22.33
CA GLU A 8 -9.56 17.20 -22.11
C GLU A 8 -8.73 17.31 -20.82
N PHE A 9 -9.06 16.52 -19.81
CA PHE A 9 -8.32 16.42 -18.56
C PHE A 9 -6.86 15.96 -18.75
N MET A 10 -6.63 14.98 -19.63
CA MET A 10 -5.29 14.44 -19.88
C MET A 10 -4.37 15.46 -20.58
N LYS A 11 -4.93 16.47 -21.28
CA LYS A 11 -4.14 17.55 -21.89
C LYS A 11 -3.47 18.48 -20.87
N LEU A 12 -3.94 18.47 -19.62
CA LEU A 12 -3.35 19.26 -18.53
C LEU A 12 -2.13 18.58 -17.90
N ALA A 13 -1.92 17.28 -18.14
CA ALA A 13 -0.83 16.53 -17.56
C ALA A 13 0.51 16.84 -18.25
N GLN A 14 1.60 16.86 -17.47
CA GLN A 14 2.94 17.01 -18.02
C GLN A 14 3.30 15.84 -18.97
N PRO A 15 4.07 16.07 -20.04
CA PRO A 15 4.38 15.02 -21.04
C PRO A 15 4.93 13.72 -20.45
N GLY A 16 5.74 13.81 -19.39
CA GLY A 16 6.30 12.64 -18.71
C GLY A 16 5.25 11.75 -18.02
N ILE A 17 4.08 12.29 -17.68
CA ILE A 17 2.98 11.55 -17.04
C ILE A 17 2.19 10.73 -18.07
N LEU A 18 2.06 11.22 -19.31
CA LEU A 18 1.27 10.57 -20.36
C LEU A 18 1.81 9.19 -20.76
N GLY A 19 3.10 8.94 -20.54
CA GLY A 19 3.74 7.66 -20.77
C GLY A 19 3.69 6.69 -19.59
N LEU A 20 3.23 7.13 -18.41
CA LEU A 20 3.18 6.28 -17.22
C LEU A 20 2.01 5.30 -17.34
N ARG A 21 2.27 4.04 -16.99
CA ARG A 21 1.19 3.09 -16.70
C ARG A 21 0.68 3.37 -15.30
N PRO A 22 -0.64 3.44 -15.08
CA PRO A 22 -1.19 3.56 -13.74
C PRO A 22 -0.64 2.48 -12.82
N TYR A 23 -0.25 2.89 -11.61
CA TYR A 23 0.16 1.95 -10.58
C TYR A 23 -1.01 1.03 -10.24
N GLN A 24 -0.77 -0.28 -10.29
CA GLN A 24 -1.72 -1.27 -9.83
C GLN A 24 -1.25 -1.74 -8.45
N PRO A 25 -1.94 -1.35 -7.37
CA PRO A 25 -1.63 -1.88 -6.05
C PRO A 25 -1.83 -3.39 -6.03
N GLY A 26 -1.05 -4.09 -5.20
CA GLY A 26 -1.29 -5.50 -4.93
C GLY A 26 -2.69 -5.71 -4.34
N LYS A 27 -3.35 -6.80 -4.73
CA LYS A 27 -4.66 -7.17 -4.19
C LYS A 27 -4.53 -7.50 -2.69
N PRO A 28 -5.39 -6.96 -1.81
CA PRO A 28 -5.41 -7.32 -0.39
C PRO A 28 -5.65 -8.81 -0.19
N VAL A 29 -5.08 -9.39 0.88
CA VAL A 29 -5.22 -10.83 1.17
C VAL A 29 -6.70 -11.19 1.35
N GLU A 30 -7.45 -10.33 2.02
CA GLU A 30 -8.87 -10.53 2.33
C GLU A 30 -9.74 -10.55 1.06
N GLU A 31 -9.32 -9.82 0.02
CA GLU A 31 -10.01 -9.83 -1.28
C GLU A 31 -9.70 -11.12 -2.04
N VAL A 32 -8.45 -11.60 -2.01
CA VAL A 32 -8.07 -12.90 -2.59
C VAL A 32 -8.82 -14.04 -1.91
N GLU A 33 -8.88 -14.03 -0.59
CA GLU A 33 -9.60 -15.05 0.19
C GLU A 33 -11.08 -15.12 -0.18
N ARG A 34 -11.74 -13.95 -0.28
CA ARG A 34 -13.15 -13.86 -0.69
C ARG A 34 -13.38 -14.39 -2.11
N GLU A 35 -12.49 -14.08 -3.06
CA GLU A 35 -12.61 -14.55 -4.44
C GLU A 35 -12.41 -16.06 -4.58
N LEU A 36 -11.51 -16.64 -3.79
CA LEU A 36 -11.16 -18.05 -3.86
C LEU A 36 -12.00 -18.94 -2.91
N GLY A 37 -12.78 -18.36 -2.01
CA GLY A 37 -13.56 -19.08 -1.01
C GLY A 37 -12.68 -19.80 0.03
N ILE A 38 -11.48 -19.28 0.28
CA ILE A 38 -10.53 -19.80 1.28
C ILE A 38 -10.49 -18.87 2.48
N VAL A 39 -9.90 -19.35 3.58
CA VAL A 39 -9.62 -18.59 4.79
C VAL A 39 -8.23 -18.92 5.29
N ASP A 40 -7.64 -18.02 6.09
CA ASP A 40 -6.33 -18.19 6.73
C ASP A 40 -5.17 -18.35 5.74
N ALA A 41 -5.16 -17.56 4.68
CA ALA A 41 -4.09 -17.55 3.68
C ALA A 41 -2.74 -17.17 4.32
N VAL A 42 -1.72 -18.01 4.09
CA VAL A 42 -0.36 -17.74 4.55
C VAL A 42 0.34 -16.79 3.57
N LYS A 43 0.60 -15.55 4.02
CA LYS A 43 1.26 -14.52 3.20
C LYS A 43 2.78 -14.74 3.12
N LEU A 44 3.30 -14.97 1.91
CA LEU A 44 4.74 -15.16 1.62
C LEU A 44 5.31 -14.17 0.58
N ALA A 45 4.57 -13.11 0.26
CA ALA A 45 4.83 -12.26 -0.92
C ALA A 45 5.64 -10.97 -0.67
N SER A 46 6.04 -10.67 0.56
CA SER A 46 6.58 -9.33 0.93
C SER A 46 7.86 -9.36 1.78
N ASN A 47 8.51 -10.51 1.94
CA ASN A 47 9.72 -10.66 2.78
C ASN A 47 9.54 -10.17 4.23
N GLU A 48 8.31 -10.25 4.76
CA GLU A 48 8.00 -9.86 6.14
C GLU A 48 8.63 -10.84 7.14
N ASN A 49 8.96 -10.35 8.34
CA ASN A 49 9.49 -11.20 9.39
C ASN A 49 8.36 -12.03 10.02
N PRO A 50 8.37 -13.36 9.92
CA PRO A 50 7.28 -14.21 10.43
C PRO A 50 7.20 -14.24 11.96
N ARG A 51 8.21 -13.69 12.67
CA ARG A 51 8.23 -13.65 14.14
C ARG A 51 7.44 -12.47 14.73
N GLY A 52 6.92 -11.57 13.88
CA GLY A 52 6.25 -10.35 14.33
C GLY A 52 7.17 -9.35 15.02
N LEU A 53 6.58 -8.38 15.71
CA LEU A 53 7.32 -7.37 16.46
C LEU A 53 7.87 -7.94 17.78
N PRO A 54 9.13 -7.61 18.17
CA PRO A 54 9.64 -7.96 19.49
C PRO A 54 8.81 -7.29 20.61
N PRO A 55 8.64 -7.92 21.79
CA PRO A 55 7.84 -7.37 22.89
C PRO A 55 8.24 -5.95 23.32
N ARG A 56 9.55 -5.66 23.33
CA ARG A 56 10.07 -4.32 23.66
C ARG A 56 9.58 -3.22 22.70
N VAL A 57 9.37 -3.56 21.43
CA VAL A 57 8.91 -2.62 20.41
C VAL A 57 7.42 -2.36 20.58
N ILE A 58 6.64 -3.40 20.91
CA ILE A 58 5.21 -3.26 21.22
C ILE A 58 5.01 -2.30 22.40
N ALA A 59 5.81 -2.47 23.47
CA ALA A 59 5.76 -1.57 24.63
C ALA A 59 6.11 -0.12 24.25
N ALA A 60 7.20 0.09 23.50
CA ALA A 60 7.61 1.42 23.08
C ALA A 60 6.57 2.12 22.17
N LEU A 61 5.90 1.38 21.29
CA LEU A 61 4.83 1.93 20.46
C LEU A 61 3.61 2.35 21.29
N ALA A 62 3.24 1.55 22.30
CA ALA A 62 2.15 1.90 23.21
C ALA A 62 2.47 3.15 24.04
N GLU A 63 3.73 3.33 24.46
CA GLU A 63 4.19 4.53 25.15
C GLU A 63 4.20 5.76 24.23
N ALA A 64 4.66 5.60 22.98
CA ALA A 64 4.75 6.68 22.01
C ALA A 64 3.39 7.16 21.47
N GLN A 65 2.31 6.42 21.70
CA GLN A 65 0.99 6.70 21.11
C GLN A 65 0.45 8.10 21.45
N THR A 66 0.84 8.65 22.61
CA THR A 66 0.39 9.97 23.08
C THR A 66 1.05 11.14 22.34
N ASP A 67 2.19 10.89 21.69
CA ASP A 67 2.97 11.93 21.02
C ASP A 67 2.83 11.90 19.49
N LEU A 68 2.00 11.01 18.93
CA LEU A 68 1.82 10.84 17.47
C LEU A 68 1.35 12.10 16.73
N MET A 69 0.75 13.06 17.44
CA MET A 69 0.29 14.34 16.85
C MET A 69 1.41 15.36 16.71
N ARG A 70 2.57 15.12 17.31
CA ARG A 70 3.72 16.01 17.28
C ARG A 70 4.64 15.60 16.12
N TYR A 71 5.29 16.59 15.53
CA TYR A 71 6.40 16.30 14.62
C TYR A 71 7.51 15.56 15.39
N PRO A 72 8.21 14.61 14.75
CA PRO A 72 9.38 13.98 15.36
C PRO A 72 10.49 15.02 15.58
N ASP A 73 11.41 14.71 16.49
CA ASP A 73 12.62 15.51 16.67
C ASP A 73 13.41 15.58 15.35
N GLY A 74 13.90 16.78 15.03
CA GLY A 74 14.62 17.10 13.79
C GLY A 74 16.10 16.74 13.81
#